data_AF-A0AAN6VBN4-F1
#
_entry.id   AF-A0AAN6VBN4-F1
#
_cell.length_a   1.000
_cell.length_b   1.000
_cell.length_c   1.000
_cell.angle_alpha   90.00
_cell.angle_beta   90.00
_cell.angle_gamma   90.00
#
_symmetry.space_group_name_H-M   'P 1'
#
loop_
_entity.id
_entity.type
_entity.pdbx_description
1 polymer ?
#
loop_
_entity_poly.entity_id
_entity_poly.type
_entity_poly.pdbx_seq_one_letter_code
_entity_poly.pdbx_strand_id
1 'polypeptide(L)'
;MFRQSTDPDFDYLLEHARKTESEPEPARYIIQQLVVLALTKDMADNDDSPKARYLRFCRWMAQGRKDETANFGPASGTGPAPMVSKALLPESTTLHQCAECGKQSGMMSCSGCLIQNGEHKTFATSYCSKTCQAKHWRKHKGLCRQMQQIHRAMSLFQEIFEHLLTLTYPGGHIPKEITEENGMVLMKCDPYPSQRPGQALFRFPHELAPSTDIGRAALTHSRCWEALSRARTLFEMLIRPSCARIQNVLIEPKNMERPVHIAHGEWDEYNALLGHEIILATLSCGMTVVLDPTGIQFGWKDLTSPWSMYKEHRVHRVANAKDLGPNTTGFQDVDSHEVNPFACVFGSDPTEISSRVRKEQLLMETVVLSLQPQIKRRFGGVAEFLRLKEAEFKVARAGVTAAAQRGLTMLAGEINNSAQWKVLSGATTAQGDSGKEIIWFTNRAASNSDDDTRRRVWKARWDSVVDIEAN
;
A
#
# COMPACT_ATOMS: atom_id res chain seq x y z
N MET A 1 26.22 -41.09 -0.24
CA MET A 1 26.98 -40.41 0.84
C MET A 1 27.42 -39.05 0.31
N PHE A 2 26.80 -37.97 0.77
CA PHE A 2 27.37 -36.63 0.54
C PHE A 2 28.69 -36.56 1.33
N ARG A 3 29.77 -36.07 0.70
CA ARG A 3 31.00 -35.76 1.44
C ARG A 3 30.62 -34.74 2.51
N GLN A 4 31.05 -34.99 3.75
CA GLN A 4 30.83 -34.06 4.86
C GLN A 4 31.54 -32.74 4.51
N SER A 5 30.78 -31.65 4.40
CA SER A 5 31.33 -30.32 4.12
C SER A 5 32.10 -29.83 5.34
N THR A 6 33.20 -29.10 5.13
CA THR A 6 33.92 -28.38 6.21
C THR A 6 33.40 -26.95 6.41
N ASP A 7 32.38 -26.54 5.66
CA ASP A 7 31.77 -25.23 5.80
C ASP A 7 30.94 -25.16 7.10
N PRO A 8 31.22 -24.22 8.01
CA PRO A 8 30.49 -24.12 9.28
C PRO A 8 28.99 -23.84 9.12
N ASP A 9 28.53 -23.29 7.99
CA ASP A 9 27.09 -23.07 7.77
C ASP A 9 26.42 -24.25 7.04
N PHE A 10 27.14 -25.33 6.74
CA PHE A 10 26.58 -26.47 6.02
C PHE A 10 25.40 -27.10 6.76
N ASP A 11 25.53 -27.30 8.07
CA ASP A 11 24.48 -27.94 8.86
C ASP A 11 23.22 -27.05 8.93
N TYR A 12 23.39 -25.74 9.08
CA TYR A 12 22.29 -24.76 9.03
C TYR A 12 21.54 -24.82 7.68
N LEU A 13 22.29 -24.73 6.57
CA LEU A 13 21.69 -24.76 5.24
C LEU A 13 21.03 -26.12 4.93
N LEU A 14 21.63 -27.22 5.39
CA LEU A 14 21.09 -28.55 5.20
C LEU A 14 19.82 -28.78 6.04
N GLU A 15 19.76 -28.26 7.26
CA GLU A 15 18.55 -28.29 8.08
C GLU A 15 17.39 -27.58 7.38
N HIS A 16 17.61 -26.35 6.93
CA HIS A 16 16.56 -25.57 6.25
C HIS A 16 16.20 -26.17 4.88
N ALA A 17 17.16 -26.72 4.13
CA ALA A 17 16.90 -27.45 2.89
C ALA A 17 16.10 -28.75 3.10
N ARG A 18 16.09 -29.33 4.29
CA ARG A 18 15.19 -30.45 4.60
C ARG A 18 13.79 -29.96 4.95
N LYS A 19 13.68 -28.83 5.65
CA LYS A 19 12.38 -28.21 5.99
C LYS A 19 11.62 -27.71 4.77
N THR A 20 12.31 -27.37 3.66
CA THR A 20 11.63 -26.88 2.45
C THR A 20 10.61 -27.84 1.85
N GLU A 21 10.76 -29.15 2.05
CA GLU A 21 9.83 -30.13 1.47
C GLU A 21 8.41 -29.99 2.03
N SER A 22 8.26 -29.42 3.24
CA SER A 22 6.97 -29.15 3.86
C SER A 22 6.44 -27.73 3.62
N GLU A 23 7.23 -26.86 2.99
CA GLU A 23 6.87 -25.47 2.79
C GLU A 23 6.05 -25.27 1.50
N PRO A 24 5.02 -24.41 1.50
CA PRO A 24 4.21 -24.13 0.31
C PRO A 24 4.99 -23.35 -0.76
N GLU A 25 6.02 -22.58 -0.36
CA GLU A 25 6.93 -21.86 -1.28
C GLU A 25 8.41 -22.16 -0.97
N PRO A 26 8.91 -23.37 -1.33
CA PRO A 26 10.25 -23.84 -0.98
C PRO A 26 11.39 -22.87 -1.34
N ALA A 27 11.32 -22.30 -2.55
CA ALA A 27 12.35 -21.38 -3.02
C ALA A 27 12.40 -20.09 -2.21
N ARG A 28 11.22 -19.54 -1.85
CA ARG A 28 11.13 -18.33 -1.04
C ARG A 28 11.64 -18.57 0.37
N TYR A 29 11.23 -19.68 0.98
CA TYR A 29 11.71 -20.07 2.31
C TYR A 29 13.25 -20.12 2.36
N ILE A 30 13.88 -20.78 1.37
CA ILE A 30 15.36 -20.83 1.30
C ILE A 30 15.98 -19.45 1.16
N ILE A 31 15.42 -18.58 0.30
CA ILE A 31 15.94 -17.22 0.14
C ILE A 31 15.82 -16.43 1.44
N GLN A 32 14.74 -16.59 2.21
CA GLN A 32 14.58 -15.97 3.52
C GLN A 32 15.66 -16.46 4.50
N GLN A 33 15.90 -17.78 4.59
CA GLN A 33 16.93 -18.33 5.46
C GLN A 33 18.35 -17.92 5.05
N LEU A 34 18.61 -17.79 3.75
CA LEU A 34 19.87 -17.23 3.24
C LEU A 34 20.04 -15.75 3.63
N VAL A 35 18.95 -14.99 3.69
CA VAL A 35 18.96 -13.61 4.19
C VAL A 35 19.21 -13.55 5.68
N VAL A 36 18.57 -14.42 6.49
CA VAL A 36 18.84 -14.54 7.92
C VAL A 36 20.32 -14.83 8.17
N LEU A 37 20.87 -15.82 7.46
CA LEU A 37 22.30 -16.13 7.52
C LEU A 37 23.16 -14.94 7.09
N ALA A 38 22.80 -14.26 5.99
CA ALA A 38 23.52 -13.10 5.50
C ALA A 38 23.51 -11.90 6.47
N LEU A 39 22.44 -11.71 7.25
CA LEU A 39 22.34 -10.62 8.21
C LEU A 39 23.06 -10.91 9.53
N THR A 40 23.10 -12.19 9.95
CA THR A 40 23.68 -12.61 11.22
C THR A 40 25.16 -12.97 11.13
N LYS A 41 25.62 -13.43 9.96
CA LYS A 41 27.00 -13.87 9.77
C LYS A 41 27.97 -12.69 9.68
N ASP A 42 29.00 -12.71 10.51
CA ASP A 42 30.16 -11.86 10.31
C ASP A 42 30.98 -12.36 9.10
N MET A 43 31.23 -11.48 8.15
CA MET A 43 31.94 -11.80 6.90
C MET A 43 33.12 -10.87 6.77
N ALA A 44 34.32 -11.43 6.59
CA ALA A 44 35.51 -10.62 6.35
C ALA A 44 35.33 -9.81 5.04
N ASP A 45 35.66 -8.53 5.09
CA ASP A 45 35.51 -7.60 3.94
C ASP A 45 36.29 -8.06 2.70
N ASN A 46 37.39 -8.80 2.91
CA ASN A 46 38.27 -9.33 1.86
C ASN A 46 37.94 -10.77 1.43
N ASP A 47 36.94 -11.43 2.03
CA ASP A 47 36.53 -12.77 1.60
C ASP A 47 35.75 -12.67 0.29
N ASP A 48 36.38 -12.98 -0.84
CA ASP A 48 35.75 -12.98 -2.17
C ASP A 48 35.29 -14.39 -2.62
N SER A 49 35.11 -15.31 -1.68
CA SER A 49 34.54 -16.62 -1.99
C SER A 49 33.15 -16.48 -2.62
N PRO A 50 32.73 -17.41 -3.51
CA PRO A 50 31.40 -17.37 -4.12
C PRO A 50 30.27 -17.25 -3.09
N LYS A 51 30.43 -17.90 -1.93
CA LYS A 51 29.51 -17.82 -0.79
C LYS A 51 29.44 -16.42 -0.20
N ALA A 52 30.59 -15.82 0.15
CA ALA A 52 30.62 -14.48 0.74
C ALA A 52 30.02 -13.44 -0.20
N ARG A 53 30.30 -13.52 -1.52
CA ARG A 53 29.67 -12.65 -2.52
C ARG A 53 28.14 -12.80 -2.54
N TYR A 54 27.65 -14.04 -2.49
CA TYR A 54 26.21 -14.30 -2.52
C TYR A 54 25.51 -13.86 -1.22
N LEU A 55 26.12 -14.08 -0.05
CA LEU A 55 25.59 -13.58 1.21
C LEU A 55 25.62 -12.04 1.26
N ARG A 56 26.65 -11.38 0.72
CA ARG A 56 26.63 -9.91 0.56
C ARG A 56 25.47 -9.45 -0.34
N PHE A 57 25.16 -10.20 -1.40
CA PHE A 57 24.00 -9.93 -2.25
C PHE A 57 22.67 -10.08 -1.50
N CYS A 58 22.49 -11.16 -0.74
CA CYS A 58 21.32 -11.35 0.12
C CYS A 58 21.18 -10.22 1.15
N ARG A 59 22.27 -9.83 1.81
CA ARG A 59 22.31 -8.70 2.75
C ARG A 59 21.91 -7.39 2.07
N TRP A 60 22.48 -7.08 0.91
CA TRP A 60 22.15 -5.88 0.12
C TRP A 60 20.67 -5.85 -0.28
N MET A 61 20.10 -6.98 -0.69
CA MET A 61 18.67 -7.08 -0.98
C MET A 61 17.83 -6.80 0.26
N ALA A 62 18.10 -7.48 1.37
CA ALA A 62 17.35 -7.33 2.63
C ALA A 62 17.40 -5.89 3.18
N GLN A 63 18.54 -5.22 3.01
CA GLN A 63 18.76 -3.82 3.41
C GLN A 63 18.21 -2.80 2.40
N GLY A 64 17.42 -3.24 1.42
CA GLY A 64 16.63 -2.34 0.58
C GLY A 64 17.17 -2.07 -0.82
N ARG A 65 18.14 -2.88 -1.31
CA ARG A 65 18.77 -2.71 -2.63
C ARG A 65 19.22 -1.26 -2.87
N LYS A 66 19.98 -0.69 -1.94
CA LYS A 66 20.45 0.70 -2.05
C LYS A 66 21.52 0.81 -3.13
N ASP A 67 21.36 1.75 -4.05
CA ASP A 67 22.28 1.91 -5.18
C ASP A 67 23.71 2.22 -4.69
N GLU A 68 23.86 2.99 -3.60
CA GLU A 68 25.15 3.36 -3.02
C GLU A 68 25.90 2.23 -2.31
N THR A 69 25.24 1.10 -2.00
CA THR A 69 25.87 -0.07 -1.37
C THR A 69 25.95 -1.28 -2.30
N ALA A 70 25.64 -1.10 -3.59
CA ALA A 70 25.68 -2.16 -4.59
C ALA A 70 27.13 -2.53 -4.97
N ASN A 71 27.68 -3.57 -4.34
CA ASN A 71 29.07 -4.02 -4.55
C ASN A 71 29.24 -5.11 -5.62
N PHE A 72 28.35 -5.16 -6.63
CA PHE A 72 28.28 -6.28 -7.59
C PHE A 72 28.67 -5.92 -9.04
N GLY A 73 29.19 -4.71 -9.27
CA GLY A 73 29.64 -4.24 -10.59
C GLY A 73 31.12 -3.83 -10.61
N PRO A 74 31.76 -3.71 -11.80
CA PRO A 74 33.08 -3.11 -11.90
C PRO A 74 32.97 -1.72 -11.30
N ALA A 75 33.78 -1.44 -10.26
CA ALA A 75 33.74 -0.20 -9.52
C ALA A 75 33.68 1.00 -10.48
N SER A 76 32.49 1.53 -10.71
CA SER A 76 32.35 2.83 -11.37
C SER A 76 33.04 3.78 -10.39
N GLY A 77 34.21 4.28 -10.77
CA GLY A 77 35.15 5.02 -9.92
C GLY A 77 34.63 6.34 -9.34
N THR A 78 33.32 6.51 -9.25
CA THR A 78 32.67 7.46 -8.37
C THR A 78 32.88 6.96 -6.95
N GLY A 79 33.62 7.71 -6.14
CA GLY A 79 33.79 7.43 -4.72
C GLY A 79 32.46 7.27 -3.98
N PRO A 80 32.47 6.88 -2.69
CA PRO A 80 31.26 6.60 -1.92
C PRO A 80 30.30 7.80 -2.03
N ALA A 81 29.15 7.57 -2.64
CA ALA A 81 28.11 8.57 -2.72
C ALA A 81 27.69 8.94 -1.28
N PRO A 82 27.46 10.23 -0.97
CA PRO A 82 26.96 10.59 0.35
C PRO A 82 25.68 9.79 0.64
N MET A 83 25.53 9.30 1.88
CA MET A 83 24.28 8.68 2.32
C MET A 83 23.18 9.73 2.30
N VAL A 84 22.45 9.81 1.19
CA VAL A 84 21.26 10.63 1.05
C VAL A 84 20.07 9.80 1.51
N SER A 85 19.27 10.33 2.44
CA SER A 85 18.01 9.68 2.84
C SER A 85 17.20 9.32 1.61
N LYS A 86 16.73 8.09 1.57
CA LYS A 86 15.84 7.58 0.53
C LYS A 86 14.38 7.73 0.94
N ALA A 87 14.06 8.43 2.03
CA ALA A 87 12.67 8.64 2.43
C ALA A 87 11.86 9.40 1.37
N LEU A 88 12.53 10.26 0.60
CA LEU A 88 11.94 11.12 -0.41
C LEU A 88 12.67 10.95 -1.74
N LEU A 89 11.93 11.05 -2.85
CA LEU A 89 12.54 11.17 -4.18
C LEU A 89 13.39 12.44 -4.24
N PRO A 90 14.50 12.48 -5.01
CA PRO A 90 15.28 13.70 -5.15
C PRO A 90 14.45 14.82 -5.79
N GLU A 91 14.86 16.07 -5.54
CA GLU A 91 14.26 17.22 -6.18
C GLU A 91 14.34 17.07 -7.71
N SER A 92 13.21 17.25 -8.40
CA SER A 92 13.19 17.15 -9.85
C SER A 92 14.13 18.19 -10.47
N THR A 93 14.96 17.77 -11.42
CA THR A 93 15.80 18.70 -12.21
C THR A 93 14.97 19.79 -12.91
N THR A 94 13.70 19.48 -13.22
CA THR A 94 12.74 20.43 -13.79
C THR A 94 12.39 21.60 -12.84
N LEU A 95 12.64 21.45 -11.53
CA LEU A 95 12.47 22.54 -10.57
C LEU A 95 13.47 23.68 -10.80
N HIS A 96 14.59 23.40 -11.45
CA HIS A 96 15.65 24.38 -11.71
C HIS A 96 15.59 24.96 -13.12
N GLN A 97 14.57 24.63 -13.92
CA GLN A 97 14.41 25.16 -15.27
C GLN A 97 13.07 25.89 -15.43
N CYS A 98 13.10 27.09 -15.99
CA CYS A 98 11.88 27.82 -16.30
C CYS A 98 11.12 27.14 -17.43
N ALA A 99 9.89 26.71 -17.18
CA ALA A 99 9.07 25.99 -18.16
C ALA A 99 8.70 26.84 -19.41
N GLU A 100 8.80 28.17 -19.33
CA GLU A 100 8.53 29.06 -20.47
C GLU A 100 9.79 29.37 -21.29
N CYS A 101 10.89 29.76 -20.63
CA CYS A 101 12.07 30.30 -21.32
C CYS A 101 13.32 29.44 -21.22
N GLY A 102 13.29 28.32 -20.48
CA GLY A 102 14.39 27.37 -20.36
C GLY A 102 15.58 27.82 -19.50
N LYS A 103 15.58 29.05 -18.97
CA LYS A 103 16.65 29.57 -18.10
C LYS A 103 16.71 28.83 -16.76
N GLN A 104 17.87 28.85 -16.11
CA GLN A 104 18.13 28.17 -14.82
C GLN A 104 18.29 29.12 -13.60
N SER A 105 17.74 30.34 -13.63
CA SER A 105 17.91 31.35 -12.56
C SER A 105 16.63 31.66 -11.78
N GLY A 106 16.73 31.74 -10.43
CA GLY A 106 15.74 32.38 -9.55
C GLY A 106 14.31 31.83 -9.68
N MET A 107 14.13 30.53 -9.39
CA MET A 107 12.88 29.82 -9.69
C MET A 107 11.81 30.03 -8.62
N MET A 108 10.64 30.51 -9.05
CA MET A 108 9.38 30.38 -8.33
C MET A 108 8.64 29.11 -8.80
N SER A 109 8.22 28.28 -7.85
CA SER A 109 7.41 27.08 -8.11
C SER A 109 5.92 27.43 -8.18
N CYS A 110 5.18 26.81 -9.09
CA CYS A 110 3.73 26.90 -9.09
C CYS A 110 3.15 26.15 -7.89
N SER A 111 2.58 26.87 -6.92
CA SER A 111 1.94 26.29 -5.74
C SER A 111 0.76 25.37 -6.05
N GLY A 112 0.14 25.50 -7.23
CA GLY A 112 -1.02 24.69 -7.61
C GLY A 112 -0.67 23.24 -7.96
N CYS A 113 0.49 23.00 -8.58
CA CYS A 113 0.94 21.65 -8.97
C CYS A 113 2.13 21.16 -8.12
N LEU A 114 2.51 21.92 -7.10
CA LEU A 114 3.58 21.57 -6.19
C LEU A 114 3.21 20.34 -5.38
N ILE A 115 4.01 19.29 -5.51
CA ILE A 115 4.02 18.13 -4.63
C ILE A 115 5.22 18.31 -3.71
N GLN A 116 4.95 18.40 -2.41
CA GLN A 116 5.98 18.55 -1.39
C GLN A 116 5.64 17.75 -0.13
N ASN A 117 6.67 17.28 0.54
CA ASN A 117 6.60 16.57 1.81
C ASN A 117 7.41 17.36 2.85
N GLY A 118 6.71 18.11 3.71
CA GLY A 118 7.36 19.11 4.55
C GLY A 118 7.99 20.21 3.70
N GLU A 119 9.30 20.44 3.85
CA GLU A 119 10.07 21.42 3.08
C GLU A 119 10.57 20.87 1.74
N HIS A 120 10.54 19.54 1.57
CA HIS A 120 11.10 18.86 0.40
C HIS A 120 10.15 18.89 -0.80
N LYS A 121 10.61 19.37 -1.95
CA LYS A 121 9.80 19.51 -3.16
C LYS A 121 10.12 18.41 -4.16
N THR A 122 9.19 17.47 -4.34
CA THR A 122 9.38 16.38 -5.30
C THR A 122 9.07 16.84 -6.72
N PHE A 123 8.03 17.66 -6.91
CA PHE A 123 7.60 18.09 -8.25
C PHE A 123 6.93 19.46 -8.20
N ALA A 124 7.28 20.33 -9.14
CA ALA A 124 6.50 21.52 -9.48
C ALA A 124 6.91 22.03 -10.85
N THR A 125 6.02 22.76 -11.51
CA THR A 125 6.42 23.59 -12.64
C THR A 125 7.07 24.88 -12.14
N SER A 126 8.30 25.15 -12.57
CA SER A 126 9.08 26.31 -12.16
C SER A 126 9.14 27.42 -13.20
N TYR A 127 9.26 28.67 -12.73
CA TYR A 127 9.36 29.86 -13.56
C TYR A 127 10.41 30.82 -13.00
N CYS A 128 11.13 31.55 -13.86
CA CYS A 128 12.05 32.59 -13.38
C CYS A 128 11.32 33.91 -13.04
N SER A 129 10.05 34.07 -13.43
CA SER A 129 9.25 35.27 -13.15
C SER A 129 7.75 35.03 -13.32
N LYS A 130 6.94 35.89 -12.70
CA LYS A 130 5.48 35.92 -12.88
C LYS A 130 5.09 36.13 -14.35
N THR A 131 5.89 36.89 -15.10
CA THR A 131 5.69 37.09 -16.55
C THR A 131 5.82 35.79 -17.33
N CYS A 132 6.85 34.97 -17.03
CA CYS A 132 6.99 33.65 -17.65
C CYS A 132 5.85 32.71 -17.25
N GLN A 133 5.43 32.74 -15.99
CA GLN A 133 4.26 31.98 -15.54
C GLN A 133 2.99 32.38 -16.31
N ALA A 134 2.72 33.68 -16.47
CA ALA A 134 1.56 34.19 -17.18
C ALA A 134 1.55 33.78 -18.66
N LYS A 135 2.72 33.84 -19.33
CA LYS A 135 2.88 33.38 -20.73
C LYS A 135 2.63 31.87 -20.87
N HIS A 136 3.18 31.07 -19.96
CA HIS A 136 3.01 29.62 -19.97
C HIS A 136 1.61 29.15 -19.53
N TRP A 137 0.84 30.01 -18.85
CA TRP A 137 -0.40 29.63 -18.16
C TRP A 137 -1.40 28.91 -19.07
N ARG A 138 -1.54 29.34 -20.32
CA ARG A 138 -2.47 28.70 -21.28
C ARG A 138 -2.14 27.23 -21.51
N LYS A 139 -0.86 26.86 -21.54
CA LYS A 139 -0.39 25.46 -21.67
C LYS A 139 -0.42 24.72 -20.34
N HIS A 140 -0.06 25.42 -19.26
CA HIS A 140 0.08 24.82 -17.93
C HIS A 140 -1.23 24.54 -17.20
N LYS A 141 -2.26 25.37 -17.38
CA LYS A 141 -3.49 25.35 -16.56
C LYS A 141 -4.14 23.97 -16.47
N GLY A 142 -4.17 23.22 -17.57
CA GLY A 142 -4.72 21.87 -17.62
C GLY A 142 -3.95 20.88 -16.76
N LEU A 143 -2.62 20.83 -16.93
CA LEU A 143 -1.73 20.01 -16.12
C LEU A 143 -1.82 20.41 -14.64
N CYS A 144 -1.77 21.71 -14.35
CA CYS A 144 -1.81 22.21 -12.97
C CYS A 144 -3.06 21.73 -12.23
N ARG A 145 -4.23 21.87 -12.86
CA ARG A 145 -5.50 21.46 -12.26
C ARG A 145 -5.54 19.94 -12.02
N GLN A 146 -5.10 19.14 -12.98
CA GLN A 146 -5.14 17.68 -12.84
C GLN A 146 -4.17 17.17 -11.79
N MET A 147 -2.95 17.72 -11.75
CA MET A 147 -1.97 17.41 -10.69
C MET A 147 -2.48 17.79 -9.30
N GLN A 148 -3.12 18.95 -9.17
CA GLN A 148 -3.75 19.35 -7.92
C GLN A 148 -4.85 18.36 -7.50
N GLN A 149 -5.75 18.01 -8.43
CA GLN A 149 -6.87 17.11 -8.15
C GLN A 149 -6.40 15.71 -7.75
N ILE A 150 -5.46 15.11 -8.49
CA ILE A 150 -4.97 13.76 -8.19
C ILE A 150 -4.22 13.70 -6.85
N HIS A 151 -3.39 14.70 -6.56
CA HIS A 151 -2.67 14.76 -5.29
C HIS A 151 -3.64 14.90 -4.10
N ARG A 152 -4.65 15.76 -4.24
CA ARG A 152 -5.71 15.92 -3.23
C ARG A 152 -6.52 14.64 -3.04
N ALA A 153 -6.92 13.99 -4.14
CA ALA A 153 -7.61 12.72 -4.10
C ALA A 153 -6.79 11.65 -3.37
N MET A 154 -5.50 11.53 -3.67
CA MET A 154 -4.60 10.58 -2.98
C MET A 154 -4.43 10.90 -1.50
N SER A 155 -4.30 12.18 -1.14
CA SER A 155 -4.17 12.57 0.26
C SER A 155 -5.40 12.20 1.09
N LEU A 156 -6.60 12.29 0.52
CA LEU A 156 -7.85 11.87 1.17
C LEU A 156 -7.98 10.34 1.18
N PHE A 157 -7.68 9.69 0.05
CA PHE A 157 -7.68 8.24 -0.07
C PHE A 157 -6.78 7.60 0.99
N GLN A 158 -5.54 8.09 1.15
CA GLN A 158 -4.58 7.56 2.12
C GLN A 158 -5.13 7.54 3.54
N GLU A 159 -5.69 8.65 4.02
CA GLU A 159 -6.18 8.77 5.40
C GLU A 159 -7.34 7.82 5.69
N ILE A 160 -8.25 7.65 4.74
CA ILE A 160 -9.40 6.74 4.89
C ILE A 160 -8.93 5.28 4.75
N PHE A 161 -8.03 5.01 3.80
CA PHE A 161 -7.48 3.68 3.56
C PHE A 161 -6.68 3.17 4.75
N GLU A 162 -5.78 3.97 5.32
CA GLU A 162 -5.01 3.58 6.52
C GLU A 162 -5.90 3.33 7.74
N HIS A 163 -7.01 4.06 7.84
CA HIS A 163 -7.98 3.81 8.90
C HIS A 163 -8.69 2.47 8.70
N LEU A 164 -9.07 2.12 7.46
CA LEU A 164 -9.55 0.77 7.14
C LEU A 164 -8.50 -0.28 7.54
N LEU A 165 -7.26 -0.13 7.08
CA LEU A 165 -6.17 -1.08 7.39
C LEU A 165 -5.97 -1.24 8.90
N THR A 166 -6.09 -0.15 9.66
CA THR A 166 -5.98 -0.14 11.12
C THR A 166 -7.09 -0.94 11.77
N LEU A 167 -8.33 -0.86 11.28
CA LEU A 167 -9.48 -1.57 11.84
C LEU A 167 -9.57 -3.03 11.40
N THR A 168 -8.97 -3.37 10.27
CA THR A 168 -9.08 -4.69 9.63
C THR A 168 -7.74 -5.42 9.55
N TYR A 169 -6.86 -5.16 10.51
CA TYR A 169 -5.54 -5.77 10.56
C TYR A 169 -5.64 -7.31 10.66
N PRO A 170 -4.78 -8.08 9.97
CA PRO A 170 -4.83 -9.54 10.01
C PRO A 170 -4.55 -10.14 11.39
N GLY A 171 -5.53 -10.93 11.87
CA GLY A 171 -5.42 -11.67 13.13
C GLY A 171 -4.34 -12.75 13.15
N GLY A 172 -3.80 -13.16 11.99
CA GLY A 172 -2.69 -14.12 11.91
C GLY A 172 -1.34 -13.58 12.36
N HIS A 173 -1.18 -12.25 12.44
CA HIS A 173 0.12 -11.60 12.71
C HIS A 173 0.00 -10.54 13.81
N ILE A 174 -0.56 -10.89 14.97
CA ILE A 174 -0.74 -9.91 16.05
C ILE A 174 0.64 -9.40 16.51
N PRO A 175 0.95 -8.11 16.33
CA PRO A 175 2.24 -7.56 16.73
C PRO A 175 2.36 -7.57 18.26
N LYS A 176 3.55 -7.92 18.75
CA LYS A 176 3.95 -7.82 20.16
C LYS A 176 4.93 -6.70 20.43
N GLU A 177 5.80 -6.49 19.47
CA GLU A 177 6.87 -5.52 19.54
C GLU A 177 7.11 -5.00 18.13
N ILE A 178 7.25 -3.68 18.00
CA ILE A 178 7.64 -3.02 16.77
C ILE A 178 8.82 -2.12 17.09
N THR A 179 9.99 -2.42 16.55
CA THR A 179 11.24 -1.69 16.79
C THR A 179 11.89 -1.28 15.47
N GLU A 180 12.97 -0.51 15.55
CA GLU A 180 13.86 -0.25 14.42
C GLU A 180 15.24 -0.83 14.75
N GLU A 181 15.72 -1.74 13.91
CA GLU A 181 17.00 -2.43 14.07
C GLU A 181 17.75 -2.44 12.74
N ASN A 182 19.01 -1.99 12.75
CA ASN A 182 19.87 -1.95 11.56
C ASN A 182 19.23 -1.22 10.35
N GLY A 183 18.45 -0.16 10.61
CA GLY A 183 17.74 0.60 9.58
C GLY A 183 16.54 -0.13 8.97
N MET A 184 16.04 -1.19 9.62
CA MET A 184 14.83 -1.93 9.24
C MET A 184 13.79 -1.82 10.33
N VAL A 185 12.51 -1.84 9.97
CA VAL A 185 11.42 -2.00 10.93
C VAL A 185 11.31 -3.48 11.28
N LEU A 186 11.57 -3.84 12.52
CA LEU A 186 11.37 -5.19 13.03
C LEU A 186 9.99 -5.27 13.69
N MET A 187 9.14 -6.18 13.23
CA MET A 187 7.85 -6.49 13.85
C MET A 187 7.85 -7.94 14.33
N LYS A 188 7.88 -8.14 15.65
CA LYS A 188 7.75 -9.47 16.25
C LYS A 188 6.27 -9.78 16.47
N CYS A 189 5.82 -10.92 15.98
CA CYS A 189 4.44 -11.37 16.06
C CYS A 189 4.31 -12.62 16.95
N ASP A 190 3.15 -12.79 17.59
CA ASP A 190 2.83 -14.06 18.25
C ASP A 190 2.84 -15.22 17.25
N PRO A 191 3.48 -16.35 17.57
CA PRO A 191 3.38 -17.57 16.76
C PRO A 191 1.94 -18.09 16.88
N TYR A 192 1.15 -17.87 15.83
CA TYR A 192 -0.26 -18.28 15.71
C TYR A 192 -1.08 -18.04 16.97
N PRO A 193 -1.60 -16.80 17.21
CA PRO A 193 -2.60 -16.65 18.24
C PRO A 193 -3.74 -17.61 17.91
N SER A 194 -4.09 -18.49 18.86
CA SER A 194 -5.38 -19.17 18.81
C SER A 194 -6.40 -18.06 18.62
N GLN A 195 -7.03 -18.02 17.43
CA GLN A 195 -7.96 -16.94 17.07
C GLN A 195 -8.87 -16.75 18.28
N ARG A 196 -8.87 -15.55 18.88
CA ARG A 196 -9.70 -15.31 20.06
C ARG A 196 -11.14 -15.61 19.64
N PRO A 197 -11.81 -16.63 20.21
CA PRO A 197 -13.13 -17.02 19.75
C PRO A 197 -14.07 -15.81 19.80
N GLY A 198 -14.64 -15.45 18.65
CA GLY A 198 -15.60 -14.35 18.53
C GLY A 198 -15.05 -13.00 18.05
N GLN A 199 -13.74 -12.81 17.86
CA GLN A 199 -13.22 -11.57 17.29
C GLN A 199 -13.04 -11.68 15.77
N ALA A 200 -13.86 -10.97 15.00
CA ALA A 200 -13.85 -11.02 13.53
C ALA A 200 -12.81 -10.07 12.89
N LEU A 201 -12.54 -8.93 13.53
CA LEU A 201 -11.59 -7.91 13.06
C LEU A 201 -10.60 -7.53 14.17
N PHE A 202 -9.33 -7.40 13.81
CA PHE A 202 -8.27 -6.99 14.73
C PHE A 202 -7.84 -5.56 14.41
N ARG A 203 -7.60 -4.79 15.48
CA ARG A 203 -7.06 -3.44 15.36
C ARG A 203 -5.53 -3.51 15.38
N PHE A 204 -4.89 -2.74 14.51
CA PHE A 204 -3.44 -2.58 14.56
C PHE A 204 -3.01 -1.79 15.81
N PRO A 205 -2.06 -2.32 16.61
CA PRO A 205 -1.61 -1.70 17.86
C PRO A 205 -0.53 -0.63 17.61
N HIS A 206 -0.95 0.57 17.19
CA HIS A 206 -0.04 1.69 16.89
C HIS A 206 0.86 2.07 18.07
N GLU A 207 0.41 1.83 19.30
CA GLU A 207 1.14 2.09 20.54
C GLU A 207 2.42 1.29 20.71
N LEU A 208 2.59 0.19 19.97
CA LEU A 208 3.81 -0.62 20.00
C LEU A 208 4.96 -0.01 19.20
N ALA A 209 4.66 0.93 18.29
CA ALA A 209 5.66 1.50 17.40
C ALA A 209 6.30 2.78 18.01
N PRO A 210 7.63 2.95 17.90
CA PRO A 210 8.34 4.10 18.46
C PRO A 210 8.06 5.41 17.69
N SER A 211 7.50 5.33 16.49
CA SER A 211 7.05 6.51 15.74
C SER A 211 5.88 6.18 14.82
N THR A 212 5.14 7.20 14.40
CA THR A 212 4.04 7.06 13.43
C THR A 212 4.52 6.47 12.10
N ASP A 213 5.70 6.85 11.61
CA ASP A 213 6.24 6.30 10.35
C ASP A 213 6.51 4.80 10.45
N ILE A 214 7.09 4.36 11.58
CA ILE A 214 7.41 2.95 11.83
C ILE A 214 6.13 2.13 11.98
N GLY A 215 5.15 2.65 12.73
CA GLY A 215 3.83 2.01 12.86
C GLY A 215 3.12 1.88 11.52
N ARG A 216 3.19 2.91 10.66
CA ARG A 216 2.60 2.87 9.31
C ARG A 216 3.34 1.91 8.37
N ALA A 217 4.67 1.83 8.45
CA ALA A 217 5.44 0.87 7.68
C ALA A 217 5.05 -0.57 8.03
N ALA A 218 4.95 -0.89 9.32
CA ALA A 218 4.47 -2.18 9.80
C ALA A 218 3.00 -2.45 9.41
N LEU A 219 2.11 -1.45 9.54
CA LEU A 219 0.69 -1.55 9.17
C LEU A 219 0.47 -1.91 7.70
N THR A 220 1.33 -1.39 6.80
CA THR A 220 1.18 -1.50 5.34
C THR A 220 2.00 -2.62 4.71
N HIS A 221 2.83 -3.31 5.50
CA HIS A 221 3.64 -4.44 5.04
C HIS A 221 2.81 -5.51 4.34
N SER A 222 3.17 -5.86 3.09
CA SER A 222 2.50 -6.90 2.28
C SER A 222 1.00 -6.62 2.01
N ARG A 223 0.57 -5.35 2.12
CA ARG A 223 -0.81 -4.91 1.87
C ARG A 223 -0.95 -3.97 0.67
N CYS A 224 0.06 -3.91 -0.22
CA CYS A 224 0.06 -3.03 -1.38
C CYS A 224 -1.12 -3.28 -2.34
N TRP A 225 -1.51 -4.53 -2.53
CA TRP A 225 -2.65 -4.94 -3.34
C TRP A 225 -4.02 -4.51 -2.77
N GLU A 226 -4.10 -4.19 -1.46
CA GLU A 226 -5.37 -3.90 -0.79
C GLU A 226 -6.00 -2.57 -1.23
N ALA A 227 -5.21 -1.65 -1.78
CA ALA A 227 -5.71 -0.38 -2.30
C ALA A 227 -6.68 -0.58 -3.46
N LEU A 228 -6.41 -1.56 -4.33
CA LEU A 228 -7.23 -1.87 -5.51
C LEU A 228 -8.19 -3.05 -5.30
N SER A 229 -8.05 -3.82 -4.23
CA SER A 229 -9.01 -4.87 -3.87
C SER A 229 -10.03 -4.39 -2.83
N ARG A 230 -9.59 -4.10 -1.60
CA ARG A 230 -10.45 -3.78 -0.44
C ARG A 230 -10.96 -2.34 -0.47
N ALA A 231 -10.14 -1.41 -0.94
CA ALA A 231 -10.49 0.01 -1.02
C ALA A 231 -10.91 0.46 -2.44
N ARG A 232 -11.25 -0.49 -3.32
CA ARG A 232 -11.54 -0.21 -4.74
C ARG A 232 -12.65 0.83 -4.93
N THR A 233 -13.74 0.73 -4.18
CA THR A 233 -14.87 1.67 -4.34
C THR A 233 -14.52 3.10 -3.95
N LEU A 234 -13.66 3.27 -2.94
CA LEU A 234 -13.11 4.57 -2.58
C LEU A 234 -12.17 5.09 -3.66
N PHE A 235 -11.34 4.21 -4.24
CA PHE A 235 -10.45 4.53 -5.36
C PHE A 235 -11.25 5.01 -6.58
N GLU A 236 -12.29 4.27 -6.96
CA GLU A 236 -13.16 4.60 -8.09
C GLU A 236 -13.92 5.92 -7.86
N MET A 237 -14.29 6.24 -6.62
CA MET A 237 -14.93 7.51 -6.29
C MET A 237 -13.96 8.70 -6.37
N LEU A 238 -12.77 8.59 -5.76
CA LEU A 238 -11.87 9.74 -5.55
C LEU A 238 -10.85 9.93 -6.68
N ILE A 239 -10.28 8.84 -7.17
CA ILE A 239 -9.06 8.87 -8.01
C ILE A 239 -9.40 8.68 -9.48
N ARG A 240 -10.19 7.66 -9.82
CA ARG A 240 -10.56 7.33 -11.20
C ARG A 240 -11.07 8.52 -12.01
N PRO A 241 -11.92 9.44 -11.48
CA PRO A 241 -12.44 10.55 -12.28
C PRO A 241 -11.37 11.53 -12.80
N SER A 242 -10.17 11.50 -12.23
CA SER A 242 -9.03 12.33 -12.65
C SER A 242 -8.10 11.63 -13.66
N CYS A 243 -8.38 10.37 -14.01
CA CYS A 243 -7.48 9.51 -14.76
C CYS A 243 -8.09 9.08 -16.09
N ALA A 244 -7.31 9.17 -17.16
CA ALA A 244 -7.64 8.63 -18.47
C ALA A 244 -7.38 7.11 -18.54
N ARG A 245 -6.32 6.63 -17.87
CA ARG A 245 -5.93 5.22 -17.82
C ARG A 245 -5.36 4.90 -16.44
N ILE A 246 -5.62 3.69 -15.96
CA ILE A 246 -5.04 3.14 -14.72
C ILE A 246 -4.42 1.80 -15.05
N GLN A 247 -3.23 1.54 -14.49
CA GLN A 247 -2.57 0.23 -14.51
C GLN A 247 -2.23 -0.18 -13.09
N ASN A 248 -2.40 -1.46 -12.77
CA ASN A 248 -1.75 -2.09 -11.61
C ASN A 248 -0.37 -2.58 -12.06
N VAL A 249 0.70 -2.14 -11.40
CA VAL A 249 2.07 -2.46 -11.79
C VAL A 249 2.79 -3.12 -10.63
N LEU A 250 3.24 -4.36 -10.83
CA LEU A 250 4.09 -5.07 -9.89
C LEU A 250 5.55 -4.73 -10.19
N ILE A 251 6.25 -4.17 -9.21
CA ILE A 251 7.67 -3.80 -9.31
C ILE A 251 8.52 -4.59 -8.32
N GLU A 252 9.80 -4.74 -8.64
CA GLU A 252 10.82 -5.07 -7.65
C GLU A 252 11.40 -3.77 -7.10
N PRO A 253 11.20 -3.48 -5.79
CA PRO A 253 11.61 -2.22 -5.20
C PRO A 253 13.13 -2.12 -5.03
N LYS A 254 13.68 -0.90 -5.13
CA LYS A 254 15.07 -0.54 -4.75
C LYS A 254 15.13 0.78 -4.00
N ASN A 255 16.29 1.09 -3.41
CA ASN A 255 16.49 2.27 -2.57
C ASN A 255 15.41 2.40 -1.48
N MET A 256 15.14 1.31 -0.78
CA MET A 256 14.25 1.33 0.38
C MET A 256 14.96 2.06 1.50
N GLU A 257 14.30 3.04 2.12
CA GLU A 257 14.86 3.77 3.25
C GLU A 257 14.91 2.86 4.48
N ARG A 258 13.75 2.23 4.76
CA ARG A 258 13.48 1.38 5.92
C ARG A 258 12.60 0.20 5.48
N PRO A 259 13.19 -0.93 5.04
CA PRO A 259 12.42 -2.15 4.77
C PRO A 259 11.85 -2.73 6.08
N VAL A 260 10.85 -3.59 5.98
CA VAL A 260 10.16 -4.23 7.10
C VAL A 260 10.55 -5.71 7.15
N HIS A 261 10.94 -6.14 8.33
CA HIS A 261 11.22 -7.52 8.73
C HIS A 261 10.14 -7.97 9.74
N ILE A 262 9.35 -8.97 9.39
CA ILE A 262 8.44 -9.64 10.32
C ILE A 262 9.12 -10.89 10.86
N ALA A 263 9.18 -11.03 12.17
CA ALA A 263 9.63 -12.24 12.85
C ALA A 263 8.44 -12.94 13.52
N HIS A 264 8.18 -14.18 13.14
CA HIS A 264 7.08 -15.01 13.61
C HIS A 264 7.60 -16.38 14.07
N GLY A 265 7.94 -16.49 15.35
CA GLY A 265 8.57 -17.71 15.87
C GLY A 265 9.87 -18.02 15.14
N GLU A 266 9.89 -19.11 14.37
CA GLU A 266 11.04 -19.56 13.56
C GLU A 266 11.01 -19.04 12.11
N TRP A 267 10.04 -18.20 11.75
CA TRP A 267 9.84 -17.71 10.39
C TRP A 267 10.09 -16.21 10.28
N ASP A 268 10.87 -15.83 9.25
CA ASP A 268 11.24 -14.44 8.98
C ASP A 268 10.77 -14.01 7.58
N GLU A 269 10.08 -12.87 7.50
CA GLU A 269 9.65 -12.27 6.24
C GLU A 269 10.27 -10.89 6.06
N TYR A 270 10.95 -10.69 4.93
CA TYR A 270 11.56 -9.41 4.56
C TYR A 270 10.83 -8.85 3.35
N ASN A 271 10.17 -7.69 3.50
CA ASN A 271 9.45 -7.09 2.37
C ASN A 271 10.36 -6.70 1.21
N ALA A 272 11.65 -6.51 1.46
CA ALA A 272 12.62 -6.21 0.43
C ALA A 272 12.78 -7.35 -0.60
N LEU A 273 12.42 -8.57 -0.23
CA LEU A 273 12.42 -9.74 -1.11
C LEU A 273 11.13 -9.87 -1.94
N LEU A 274 10.12 -9.05 -1.63
CA LEU A 274 8.80 -9.15 -2.24
C LEU A 274 8.64 -8.14 -3.37
N GLY A 275 7.73 -8.45 -4.30
CA GLY A 275 7.23 -7.47 -5.24
C GLY A 275 6.35 -6.42 -4.52
N HIS A 276 6.26 -5.24 -5.11
CA HIS A 276 5.41 -4.16 -4.63
C HIS A 276 4.42 -3.75 -5.72
N GLU A 277 3.13 -3.70 -5.38
CA GLU A 277 2.10 -3.22 -6.31
C GLU A 277 1.92 -1.71 -6.17
N ILE A 278 2.06 -1.02 -7.30
CA ILE A 278 1.82 0.42 -7.41
C ILE A 278 0.74 0.69 -8.45
N ILE A 279 0.10 1.84 -8.32
CA ILE A 279 -0.93 2.27 -9.26
C ILE A 279 -0.31 3.29 -10.20
N LEU A 280 -0.23 2.96 -11.49
CA LEU A 280 0.24 3.87 -12.52
C LEU A 280 -0.95 4.52 -13.21
N ALA A 281 -1.11 5.83 -13.01
CA ALA A 281 -2.23 6.61 -13.55
C ALA A 281 -1.75 7.52 -14.67
N THR A 282 -2.37 7.41 -15.84
CA THR A 282 -2.26 8.43 -16.90
C THR A 282 -3.40 9.41 -16.73
N LEU A 283 -3.07 10.66 -16.45
CA LEU A 283 -4.04 11.77 -16.34
C LEU A 283 -4.54 12.19 -17.73
N SER A 284 -5.68 12.88 -17.79
CA SER A 284 -6.25 13.38 -19.06
C SER A 284 -5.35 14.39 -19.79
N CYS A 285 -4.35 14.98 -19.13
CA CYS A 285 -3.32 15.81 -19.76
C CYS A 285 -2.17 15.00 -20.37
N GLY A 286 -2.21 13.66 -20.31
CA GLY A 286 -1.17 12.76 -20.79
C GLY A 286 -0.02 12.50 -19.79
N MET A 287 0.02 13.24 -18.68
CA MET A 287 1.03 13.01 -17.64
C MET A 287 0.80 11.67 -16.96
N THR A 288 1.87 10.90 -16.76
CA THR A 288 1.82 9.63 -16.04
C THR A 288 2.41 9.80 -14.64
N VAL A 289 1.63 9.43 -13.64
CA VAL A 289 1.99 9.53 -12.22
C VAL A 289 1.86 8.17 -11.54
N VAL A 290 2.73 7.90 -10.58
CA VAL A 290 2.59 6.81 -9.63
C VAL A 290 1.76 7.29 -8.46
N LEU A 291 0.81 6.47 -8.04
CA LEU A 291 0.08 6.57 -6.79
C LEU A 291 0.48 5.38 -5.94
N ASP A 292 1.15 5.65 -4.82
CA ASP A 292 1.70 4.60 -3.96
C ASP A 292 1.20 4.78 -2.52
N PRO A 293 -0.02 4.31 -2.21
CA PRO A 293 -0.59 4.46 -0.88
C PRO A 293 0.09 3.56 0.17
N THR A 294 1.03 2.68 -0.21
CA THR A 294 1.68 1.75 0.70
C THR A 294 3.20 1.79 0.63
N GLY A 295 3.78 2.80 -0.05
CA GLY A 295 5.23 2.98 -0.17
C GLY A 295 5.93 3.20 1.17
N ILE A 296 5.17 3.61 2.20
CA ILE A 296 5.68 3.76 3.56
C ILE A 296 6.21 2.46 4.16
N GLN A 297 5.79 1.28 3.66
CA GLN A 297 6.38 0.00 4.05
C GLN A 297 7.88 -0.12 3.68
N PHE A 298 8.38 0.73 2.78
CA PHE A 298 9.80 0.85 2.43
C PHE A 298 10.44 2.12 2.99
N GLY A 299 9.72 2.84 3.86
CA GLY A 299 10.08 4.16 4.36
C GLY A 299 9.92 5.30 3.37
N TRP A 300 9.25 5.09 2.23
CA TRP A 300 9.00 6.13 1.23
C TRP A 300 7.80 6.99 1.62
N LYS A 301 7.95 8.32 1.53
CA LYS A 301 6.92 9.29 1.91
C LYS A 301 6.14 9.85 0.72
N ASP A 302 6.54 9.49 -0.50
CA ASP A 302 5.94 10.01 -1.73
C ASP A 302 4.63 9.28 -2.07
N LEU A 303 3.47 9.89 -1.77
CA LEU A 303 2.16 9.33 -2.14
C LEU A 303 1.84 9.44 -3.63
N THR A 304 2.36 10.49 -4.27
CA THR A 304 2.14 10.79 -5.70
C THR A 304 3.42 11.31 -6.30
N SER A 305 3.82 10.81 -7.46
CA SER A 305 5.06 11.23 -8.11
C SER A 305 5.02 11.04 -9.62
N PRO A 306 5.77 11.83 -10.41
CA PRO A 306 5.97 11.53 -11.82
C PRO A 306 6.57 10.14 -12.01
N TRP A 307 6.05 9.36 -12.97
CA TRP A 307 6.53 7.99 -13.20
C TRP A 307 8.02 7.92 -13.52
N SER A 308 8.53 8.86 -14.32
CA SER A 308 9.96 8.88 -14.69
C SER A 308 10.87 8.91 -13.46
N MET A 309 10.59 9.80 -12.51
CA MET A 309 11.36 9.92 -11.27
C MET A 309 11.18 8.70 -10.37
N TYR A 310 9.93 8.25 -10.19
CA TYR A 310 9.66 7.09 -9.35
C TYR A 310 10.36 5.84 -9.90
N LYS A 311 10.30 5.61 -11.22
CA LYS A 311 10.96 4.49 -11.89
C LYS A 311 12.47 4.51 -11.69
N GLU A 312 13.12 5.66 -11.91
CA GLU A 312 14.57 5.80 -11.78
C GLU A 312 15.06 5.46 -10.35
N HIS A 313 14.34 5.92 -9.34
CA HIS A 313 14.80 5.85 -7.96
C HIS A 313 14.23 4.68 -7.16
N ARG A 314 13.04 4.15 -7.49
CA ARG A 314 12.35 3.13 -6.68
C ARG A 314 12.22 1.78 -7.36
N VAL A 315 12.37 1.72 -8.69
CA VAL A 315 12.11 0.50 -9.46
C VAL A 315 13.42 -0.14 -9.88
N HIS A 316 13.70 -1.33 -9.36
CA HIS A 316 14.75 -2.19 -9.91
C HIS A 316 14.31 -2.79 -11.24
N ARG A 317 13.11 -3.37 -11.24
CA ARG A 317 12.49 -4.04 -12.39
C ARG A 317 10.98 -3.91 -12.34
N VAL A 318 10.34 -3.83 -13.51
CA VAL A 318 8.89 -4.01 -13.63
C VAL A 318 8.64 -5.49 -13.89
N ALA A 319 7.99 -6.18 -12.96
CA ALA A 319 7.69 -7.60 -13.08
C ALA A 319 6.40 -7.83 -13.89
N ASN A 320 5.37 -7.03 -13.65
CA ASN A 320 4.09 -7.11 -14.35
C ASN A 320 3.43 -5.73 -14.46
N ALA A 321 2.60 -5.53 -15.49
CA ALA A 321 1.76 -4.34 -15.63
C ALA A 321 0.42 -4.75 -16.27
N LYS A 322 -0.67 -4.58 -15.52
CA LYS A 322 -2.03 -4.91 -15.96
C LYS A 322 -2.86 -3.64 -16.10
N ASP A 323 -3.46 -3.45 -17.27
CA ASP A 323 -4.45 -2.39 -17.48
C ASP A 323 -5.71 -2.65 -16.65
N LEU A 324 -6.13 -1.63 -15.89
CA LEU A 324 -7.40 -1.63 -15.19
C LEU A 324 -8.40 -0.87 -16.06
N GLY A 325 -9.19 -1.62 -16.82
CA GLY A 325 -10.34 -1.08 -17.55
C GLY A 325 -11.22 -0.22 -16.64
N PRO A 326 -11.97 0.75 -17.20
CA PRO A 326 -13.00 1.42 -16.42
C PRO A 326 -13.97 0.36 -15.93
N ASN A 327 -14.12 0.25 -14.61
CA ASN A 327 -15.03 -0.75 -14.08
C ASN A 327 -16.45 -0.36 -14.46
N THR A 328 -17.08 -1.16 -15.30
CA THR A 328 -18.51 -1.14 -15.60
C THR A 328 -19.29 -1.67 -14.38
N THR A 329 -19.18 -1.01 -13.23
CA THR A 329 -20.06 -1.20 -12.05
C THR A 329 -20.21 -2.63 -11.48
N GLY A 330 -19.50 -3.63 -12.02
CA GLY A 330 -19.72 -5.04 -11.75
C GLY A 330 -18.48 -5.66 -11.15
N PHE A 331 -18.71 -6.48 -10.13
CA PHE A 331 -17.76 -7.30 -9.37
C PHE A 331 -16.93 -8.31 -10.19
N GLN A 332 -16.95 -8.23 -11.52
CA GLN A 332 -16.37 -9.25 -12.37
C GLN A 332 -14.84 -9.08 -12.41
N ASP A 333 -14.14 -10.17 -12.08
CA ASP A 333 -12.68 -10.36 -12.10
C ASP A 333 -11.83 -9.79 -10.95
N VAL A 334 -12.27 -9.97 -9.69
CA VAL A 334 -11.28 -10.30 -8.63
C VAL A 334 -11.15 -11.82 -8.46
N ASP A 335 -12.09 -12.62 -8.99
CA ASP A 335 -12.15 -14.08 -8.84
C ASP A 335 -10.99 -14.87 -9.48
N SER A 336 -10.07 -14.20 -10.20
CA SER A 336 -8.89 -14.84 -10.79
C SER A 336 -7.58 -14.06 -10.60
N HIS A 337 -7.61 -12.94 -9.87
CA HIS A 337 -6.36 -12.51 -9.26
C HIS A 337 -6.09 -13.48 -8.13
N GLU A 338 -5.41 -14.58 -8.52
CA GLU A 338 -4.59 -15.47 -7.71
C GLU A 338 -4.68 -15.02 -6.27
N VAL A 339 -5.58 -15.65 -5.49
CA VAL A 339 -5.60 -15.51 -4.03
C VAL A 339 -4.15 -15.42 -3.64
N ASN A 340 -3.73 -14.21 -3.26
CA ASN A 340 -2.32 -13.85 -3.23
C ASN A 340 -1.61 -15.05 -2.60
N PRO A 341 -0.67 -15.75 -3.27
CA PRO A 341 -0.22 -17.05 -2.80
C PRO A 341 0.25 -17.00 -1.34
N PHE A 342 0.68 -15.83 -0.89
CA PHE A 342 0.91 -15.43 0.49
C PHE A 342 -0.21 -15.76 1.47
N ALA A 343 -1.48 -15.58 1.12
CA ALA A 343 -2.62 -15.92 1.97
C ALA A 343 -2.76 -17.45 2.14
N CYS A 344 -2.43 -18.22 1.10
CA CYS A 344 -2.37 -19.68 1.16
C CYS A 344 -1.13 -20.19 1.92
N VAL A 345 0.00 -19.45 1.88
CA VAL A 345 1.24 -19.81 2.60
C VAL A 345 1.01 -20.02 4.09
N PHE A 346 0.06 -19.28 4.69
CA PHE A 346 -0.22 -19.39 6.13
C PHE A 346 -1.27 -20.45 6.48
N GLY A 347 -1.59 -21.35 5.55
CA GLY A 347 -2.55 -22.45 5.77
C GLY A 347 -4.00 -21.98 5.98
N SER A 348 -4.29 -20.71 5.66
CA SER A 348 -5.65 -20.19 5.73
C SER A 348 -6.46 -20.74 4.56
N ASP A 349 -7.67 -21.22 4.84
CA ASP A 349 -8.60 -21.68 3.82
C ASP A 349 -8.88 -20.53 2.83
N PRO A 350 -8.68 -20.71 1.50
CA PRO A 350 -8.99 -19.69 0.50
C PRO A 350 -10.41 -19.10 0.64
N THR A 351 -11.36 -19.89 1.13
CA THR A 351 -12.74 -19.43 1.39
C THR A 351 -12.83 -18.47 2.58
N GLU A 352 -12.02 -18.65 3.62
CA GLU A 352 -11.93 -17.74 4.77
C GLU A 352 -11.30 -16.40 4.34
N ILE A 353 -10.24 -16.45 3.55
CA ILE A 353 -9.57 -15.26 3.00
C ILE A 353 -10.55 -14.47 2.12
N SER A 354 -11.21 -15.13 1.18
CA SER A 354 -12.20 -14.50 0.30
C SER A 354 -13.36 -13.89 1.11
N SER A 355 -13.88 -14.62 2.10
CA SER A 355 -14.92 -14.12 3.00
C SER A 355 -14.47 -12.86 3.75
N ARG A 356 -13.22 -12.83 4.23
CA ARG A 356 -12.68 -11.68 4.94
C ARG A 356 -12.49 -10.48 4.01
N VAL A 357 -11.86 -10.66 2.86
CA VAL A 357 -11.68 -9.59 1.85
C VAL A 357 -13.03 -8.98 1.49
N ARG A 358 -14.06 -9.82 1.29
CA ARG A 358 -15.43 -9.38 1.02
C ARG A 358 -16.01 -8.51 2.16
N LYS A 359 -15.82 -8.88 3.42
CA LYS A 359 -16.28 -8.07 4.57
C LYS A 359 -15.65 -6.68 4.56
N GLU A 360 -14.35 -6.62 4.34
CA GLU A 360 -13.60 -5.36 4.33
C GLU A 360 -14.01 -4.47 3.14
N GLN A 361 -14.28 -5.07 1.99
CA GLN A 361 -14.82 -4.35 0.85
C GLN A 361 -16.23 -3.79 1.12
N LEU A 362 -17.10 -4.57 1.76
CA LEU A 362 -18.46 -4.12 2.13
C LEU A 362 -18.43 -2.95 3.13
N LEU A 363 -17.47 -2.94 4.06
CA LEU A 363 -17.22 -1.79 4.95
C LEU A 363 -16.94 -0.53 4.12
N MET A 364 -16.00 -0.61 3.19
CA MET A 364 -15.64 0.53 2.35
C MET A 364 -16.78 0.97 1.43
N GLU A 365 -17.50 0.02 0.83
CA GLU A 365 -18.66 0.31 -0.02
C GLU A 365 -19.74 1.07 0.73
N THR A 366 -20.07 0.65 1.94
CA THR A 366 -21.06 1.34 2.76
C THR A 366 -20.64 2.78 3.03
N VAL A 367 -19.37 2.97 3.42
CA VAL A 367 -18.81 4.31 3.67
C VAL A 367 -18.91 5.18 2.42
N VAL A 368 -18.53 4.66 1.25
CA VAL A 368 -18.58 5.38 -0.03
C VAL A 368 -20.02 5.76 -0.42
N LEU A 369 -20.97 4.80 -0.32
CA LEU A 369 -22.38 5.02 -0.64
C LEU A 369 -23.03 6.09 0.25
N SER A 370 -22.52 6.27 1.47
CA SER A 370 -22.98 7.31 2.38
C SER A 370 -22.25 8.65 2.20
N LEU A 371 -20.94 8.63 1.95
CA LEU A 371 -20.15 9.85 1.75
C LEU A 371 -20.49 10.55 0.43
N GLN A 372 -20.69 9.81 -0.65
CA GLN A 372 -20.87 10.38 -1.98
C GLN A 372 -22.08 11.33 -2.06
N PRO A 373 -23.28 10.99 -1.54
CA PRO A 373 -24.40 11.93 -1.48
C PRO A 373 -24.10 13.17 -0.62
N GLN A 374 -23.39 13.02 0.50
CA GLN A 374 -23.06 14.15 1.38
C GLN A 374 -22.08 15.12 0.69
N ILE A 375 -21.05 14.59 0.00
CA ILE A 375 -20.13 15.38 -0.84
C ILE A 375 -20.89 16.08 -1.96
N LYS A 376 -21.80 15.37 -2.66
CA LYS A 376 -22.61 15.95 -3.73
C LYS A 376 -23.50 17.08 -3.22
N ARG A 377 -24.19 16.89 -2.09
CA ARG A 377 -25.06 17.88 -1.46
C ARG A 377 -24.30 19.13 -1.03
N ARG A 378 -23.11 18.97 -0.44
CA ARG A 378 -22.34 20.07 0.15
C ARG A 378 -21.45 20.81 -0.85
N PHE A 379 -20.88 20.10 -1.82
CA PHE A 379 -19.85 20.65 -2.71
C PHE A 379 -20.22 20.60 -4.19
N GLY A 380 -21.36 20.01 -4.56
CA GLY A 380 -21.77 19.81 -5.96
C GLY A 380 -21.25 18.52 -6.60
N GLY A 381 -20.33 17.82 -5.95
CA GLY A 381 -19.74 16.57 -6.44
C GLY A 381 -18.29 16.39 -5.98
N VAL A 382 -17.71 15.22 -6.24
CA VAL A 382 -16.30 14.92 -5.91
C VAL A 382 -15.36 15.82 -6.72
N ALA A 383 -15.67 16.07 -8.00
CA ALA A 383 -14.83 16.88 -8.87
C ALA A 383 -14.76 18.34 -8.39
N GLU A 384 -15.89 18.89 -7.92
CA GLU A 384 -16.03 20.24 -7.37
C GLU A 384 -15.34 20.33 -6.00
N PHE A 385 -15.54 19.33 -5.14
CA PHE A 385 -14.84 19.20 -3.86
C PHE A 385 -13.31 19.22 -4.01
N LEU A 386 -12.75 18.46 -4.96
CA LEU A 386 -11.31 18.45 -5.21
C LEU A 386 -10.78 19.75 -5.84
N ARG A 387 -11.66 20.63 -6.35
CA ARG A 387 -11.33 21.93 -6.96
C ARG A 387 -11.49 23.12 -6.01
N LEU A 388 -11.89 22.90 -4.76
CA LEU A 388 -11.98 23.94 -3.73
C LEU A 388 -10.64 24.70 -3.59
N LYS A 389 -10.68 25.94 -3.09
CA LYS A 389 -9.44 26.66 -2.77
C LYS A 389 -8.68 25.91 -1.67
N GLU A 390 -7.37 26.12 -1.54
CA GLU A 390 -6.54 25.33 -0.62
C GLU A 390 -7.04 25.38 0.84
N ALA A 391 -7.40 26.56 1.35
CA ALA A 391 -7.93 26.69 2.71
C ALA A 391 -9.28 25.96 2.87
N GLU A 392 -10.20 26.15 1.93
CA GLU A 392 -11.51 25.49 1.92
C GLU A 392 -11.38 23.96 1.80
N PHE A 393 -10.49 23.49 0.92
CA PHE A 393 -10.20 22.07 0.72
C PHE A 393 -9.66 21.44 2.00
N LYS A 394 -8.73 22.08 2.72
CA LYS A 394 -8.19 21.55 3.97
C LYS A 394 -9.29 21.32 5.02
N VAL A 395 -10.16 22.32 5.22
CA VAL A 395 -11.29 22.22 6.15
C VAL A 395 -12.28 21.13 5.70
N ALA A 396 -12.67 21.15 4.42
CA ALA A 396 -13.61 20.18 3.87
C ALA A 396 -13.07 18.75 3.90
N ARG A 397 -11.79 18.55 3.58
CA ARG A 397 -11.08 17.26 3.68
C ARG A 397 -11.14 16.72 5.09
N ALA A 398 -10.81 17.52 6.11
CA ALA A 398 -10.86 17.08 7.50
C ALA A 398 -12.26 16.57 7.88
N GLY A 399 -13.32 17.27 7.47
CA GLY A 399 -14.71 16.85 7.70
C GLY A 399 -15.06 15.54 6.98
N VAL A 400 -14.68 15.39 5.72
CA VAL A 400 -14.91 14.16 4.94
C VAL A 400 -14.14 12.97 5.52
N THR A 401 -12.85 13.16 5.85
CA THR A 401 -12.02 12.13 6.49
C THR A 401 -12.63 11.70 7.83
N ALA A 402 -12.98 12.65 8.70
CA ALA A 402 -13.55 12.35 10.01
C ALA A 402 -14.88 11.59 9.90
N ALA A 403 -15.76 11.98 8.97
CA ALA A 403 -17.00 11.25 8.69
C ALA A 403 -16.71 9.81 8.23
N ALA A 404 -15.80 9.63 7.26
CA ALA A 404 -15.40 8.32 6.77
C ALA A 404 -14.88 7.41 7.91
N GLN A 405 -13.97 7.93 8.74
CA GLN A 405 -13.33 7.21 9.83
C GLN A 405 -14.33 6.84 10.94
N ARG A 406 -15.23 7.75 11.31
CA ARG A 406 -16.28 7.49 12.32
C ARG A 406 -17.13 6.31 11.90
N GLY A 407 -17.64 6.33 10.68
CA GLY A 407 -18.54 5.26 10.30
C GLY A 407 -17.81 3.97 9.93
N LEU A 408 -16.56 3.99 9.42
CA LEU A 408 -15.72 2.78 9.39
C LEU A 408 -15.57 2.15 10.79
N THR A 409 -15.33 2.97 11.81
CA THR A 409 -15.19 2.52 13.21
C THR A 409 -16.49 1.93 13.75
N MET A 410 -17.62 2.62 13.52
CA MET A 410 -18.95 2.14 13.90
C MET A 410 -19.24 0.77 13.29
N LEU A 411 -19.05 0.64 11.97
CA LEU A 411 -19.33 -0.59 11.24
C LEU A 411 -18.41 -1.74 11.66
N ALA A 412 -17.11 -1.48 11.86
CA ALA A 412 -16.18 -2.47 12.39
C ALA A 412 -16.57 -2.92 13.81
N GLY A 413 -17.06 -2.00 14.66
CA GLY A 413 -17.59 -2.30 15.98
C GLY A 413 -18.83 -3.20 15.93
N GLU A 414 -19.75 -2.94 15.00
CA GLU A 414 -20.93 -3.80 14.78
C GLU A 414 -20.56 -5.21 14.30
N ILE A 415 -19.53 -5.33 13.45
CA ILE A 415 -18.99 -6.62 13.03
C ILE A 415 -18.42 -7.39 14.23
N ASN A 416 -17.67 -6.73 15.10
CA ASN A 416 -17.08 -7.39 16.27
C ASN A 416 -18.09 -7.71 17.39
N ASN A 417 -19.14 -6.91 17.55
CA ASN A 417 -20.10 -7.06 18.68
C ASN A 417 -21.26 -8.01 18.40
N SER A 418 -21.55 -8.34 17.13
CA SER A 418 -22.69 -9.22 16.85
C SER A 418 -22.29 -10.69 17.04
N ALA A 419 -22.75 -11.27 18.16
CA ALA A 419 -22.65 -12.70 18.45
C ALA A 419 -23.32 -13.60 17.39
N GLN A 420 -24.04 -13.01 16.43
CA GLN A 420 -24.81 -13.69 15.39
C GLN A 420 -24.10 -13.80 14.03
N TRP A 421 -22.85 -13.32 13.90
CA TRP A 421 -22.06 -13.57 12.68
C TRP A 421 -21.59 -15.03 12.61
N LYS A 422 -22.53 -15.97 12.43
CA LYS A 422 -22.20 -17.33 12.01
C LYS A 422 -21.97 -17.32 10.51
N VAL A 423 -20.77 -17.75 10.10
CA VAL A 423 -20.50 -18.14 8.72
C VAL A 423 -21.40 -19.33 8.43
N LEU A 424 -22.52 -19.10 7.74
CA LEU A 424 -23.29 -20.19 7.18
C LEU A 424 -22.52 -20.71 5.96
N SER A 425 -21.49 -21.51 6.21
CA SER A 425 -20.83 -22.31 5.18
C SER A 425 -21.77 -23.45 4.78
N GLY A 426 -22.62 -23.18 3.79
CA GLY A 426 -23.27 -24.16 2.91
C GLY A 426 -24.19 -25.21 3.54
N ALA A 427 -25.50 -24.98 3.42
CA ALA A 427 -26.37 -26.08 2.98
C ALA A 427 -26.16 -26.22 1.46
N THR A 428 -25.67 -27.36 1.01
CA THR A 428 -25.68 -27.74 -0.41
C THR A 428 -27.12 -27.71 -0.90
N THR A 429 -27.46 -26.78 -1.79
CA THR A 429 -28.67 -26.89 -2.59
C THR A 429 -28.50 -28.12 -3.48
N ALA A 430 -29.47 -29.03 -3.46
CA ALA A 430 -29.44 -30.30 -4.20
C ALA A 430 -29.58 -30.13 -5.74
N GLN A 431 -29.41 -28.92 -6.26
CA GLN A 431 -29.37 -28.62 -7.68
C GLN A 431 -27.99 -28.02 -7.96
N GLY A 432 -27.23 -28.69 -8.82
CA GLY A 432 -25.79 -28.53 -9.02
C GLY A 432 -25.37 -27.21 -9.66
N ASP A 433 -25.73 -26.09 -9.03
CA ASP A 433 -25.23 -24.76 -9.34
C ASP A 433 -24.27 -24.37 -8.22
N SER A 434 -22.97 -24.45 -8.49
CA SER A 434 -21.89 -24.33 -7.51
C SER A 434 -21.60 -22.90 -7.04
N GLY A 435 -22.59 -22.00 -7.11
CA GLY A 435 -22.51 -20.65 -6.57
C GLY A 435 -22.86 -20.64 -5.09
N LYS A 436 -21.87 -20.85 -4.21
CA LYS A 436 -22.05 -20.67 -2.76
C LYS A 436 -22.26 -19.17 -2.45
N GLU A 437 -23.50 -18.73 -2.40
CA GLU A 437 -23.84 -17.37 -1.95
C GLU A 437 -23.75 -17.32 -0.42
N ILE A 438 -22.78 -16.55 0.10
CA ILE A 438 -22.62 -16.41 1.54
C ILE A 438 -23.51 -15.27 2.03
N ILE A 439 -24.54 -15.64 2.79
CA ILE A 439 -25.61 -14.79 3.32
C ILE A 439 -25.29 -14.36 4.77
N TRP A 440 -25.44 -13.07 5.12
CA TRP A 440 -25.05 -12.56 6.45
C TRP A 440 -26.01 -11.53 7.04
N PHE A 441 -26.56 -11.80 8.24
CA PHE A 441 -27.40 -10.86 8.98
C PHE A 441 -27.25 -10.94 10.50
N THR A 442 -27.57 -9.81 11.14
CA THR A 442 -27.83 -9.62 12.58
C THR A 442 -29.29 -9.90 12.96
N ASN A 443 -30.13 -10.31 11.99
CA ASN A 443 -31.54 -10.65 12.18
C ASN A 443 -32.00 -11.63 11.09
N ARG A 444 -32.67 -12.72 11.50
CA ARG A 444 -33.06 -13.87 10.64
C ARG A 444 -33.88 -13.44 9.40
N ALA A 445 -34.66 -12.36 9.49
CA ALA A 445 -35.56 -11.91 8.43
C ALA A 445 -34.85 -11.33 7.19
N ALA A 446 -33.63 -10.80 7.35
CA ALA A 446 -32.96 -10.13 6.24
C ALA A 446 -32.07 -11.10 5.44
N SER A 447 -31.81 -12.33 5.95
CA SER A 447 -31.08 -13.45 5.30
C SER A 447 -31.42 -13.73 3.85
N ASN A 448 -32.64 -13.45 3.41
CA ASN A 448 -33.05 -13.72 2.04
C ASN A 448 -33.06 -12.47 1.14
N SER A 449 -32.42 -11.37 1.56
CA SER A 449 -32.42 -10.10 0.82
C SER A 449 -31.17 -9.91 -0.03
N ASP A 450 -31.37 -9.33 -1.21
CA ASP A 450 -30.31 -8.96 -2.17
C ASP A 450 -29.29 -7.96 -1.58
N ASP A 451 -28.15 -7.80 -2.25
CA ASP A 451 -27.10 -6.83 -1.88
C ASP A 451 -27.65 -5.39 -1.80
N ASP A 452 -28.71 -5.06 -2.53
CA ASP A 452 -29.31 -3.72 -2.55
C ASP A 452 -30.07 -3.40 -1.26
N THR A 453 -30.84 -4.35 -0.74
CA THR A 453 -31.52 -4.24 0.55
C THR A 453 -30.52 -4.07 1.69
N ARG A 454 -29.40 -4.80 1.63
CA ARG A 454 -28.29 -4.69 2.61
C ARG A 454 -27.71 -3.28 2.60
N ARG A 455 -27.40 -2.75 1.41
CA ARG A 455 -26.88 -1.39 1.22
C ARG A 455 -27.84 -0.34 1.79
N ARG A 456 -29.16 -0.49 1.59
CA ARG A 456 -30.17 0.44 2.10
C ARG A 456 -30.23 0.49 3.64
N VAL A 457 -30.20 -0.66 4.32
CA VAL A 457 -30.23 -0.71 5.79
C VAL A 457 -28.99 -0.06 6.40
N TRP A 458 -27.81 -0.42 5.88
CA TRP A 458 -26.54 0.11 6.39
C TRP A 458 -26.40 1.62 6.12
N LYS A 459 -26.85 2.06 4.94
CA LYS A 459 -26.92 3.48 4.62
C LYS A 459 -27.85 4.25 5.56
N ALA A 460 -29.06 3.74 5.84
CA ALA A 460 -29.99 4.39 6.75
C ALA A 460 -29.40 4.52 8.17
N ARG A 461 -28.68 3.50 8.63
CA ARG A 461 -27.99 3.52 9.93
C ARG A 461 -26.85 4.54 9.94
N TRP A 462 -26.02 4.57 8.90
CA TRP A 462 -24.98 5.58 8.73
C TRP A 462 -25.54 7.00 8.77
N ASP A 463 -26.57 7.26 7.96
CA ASP A 463 -27.18 8.60 7.84
C ASP A 463 -27.73 9.09 9.18
N SER A 464 -28.01 8.20 10.13
CA SER A 464 -28.46 8.56 11.48
C SER A 464 -27.34 8.92 12.46
N VAL A 465 -26.08 8.58 12.16
CA VAL A 465 -24.94 8.72 13.08
C VAL A 465 -23.83 9.62 12.54
N VAL A 466 -23.70 9.74 11.22
CA VAL A 466 -22.54 10.38 10.59
C VAL A 466 -22.98 11.39 9.53
N ASP A 467 -22.90 12.67 9.88
CA ASP A 467 -22.92 13.78 8.94
C ASP A 467 -21.52 14.38 8.80
N ILE A 468 -21.22 14.92 7.62
CA ILE A 468 -20.08 15.82 7.43
C ILE A 468 -20.50 17.14 8.09
N GLU A 469 -20.23 17.27 9.39
CA GLU A 469 -20.57 18.44 10.19
C GLU A 469 -20.15 19.75 9.50
N ALA A 470 -21.02 20.74 9.53
CA ALA A 470 -20.70 22.10 9.15
C ALA A 470 -19.85 22.74 10.25
N ASN A 471 -18.54 22.50 10.22
CA ASN A 471 -17.59 23.41 10.87
C ASN A 471 -17.54 24.73 10.12
#